data_AF-A0A6J7AF23-F1
#
_entry.id   AF-A0A6J7AF23-F1
#
_cell.length_a   1.000
_cell.length_b   1.000
_cell.length_c   1.000
_cell.angle_alpha   90.00
_cell.angle_beta   90.00
_cell.angle_gamma   90.00
#
_symmetry.space_group_name_H-M   'P 1'
#
loop_
_entity.id
_entity.type
_entity.pdbx_description
1 polymer ?
#
loop_
_entity_poly.entity_id
_entity_poly.type
_entity_poly.pdbx_seq_one_letter_code
_entity_poly.pdbx_strand_id
1 'polypeptide(L)' 'MGRTLALQFHPEIDPEVLEEWLAMDGGCAEVESEGVDPDELRAQTKALQSKTDQNAFDLVNTFLDRIATAEVITVD' A
#
# COMPACT_ATOMS: atom_id res chain seq x y z
N MET A 1 -18.64 -9.91 -13.55
CA MET A 1 -17.60 -9.41 -12.64
C MET A 1 -17.75 -7.90 -12.52
N GLY A 2 -17.53 -7.35 -11.33
CA GLY A 2 -17.65 -5.91 -11.07
C GLY A 2 -16.39 -5.12 -11.46
N ARG A 3 -16.44 -3.80 -11.28
CA ARG A 3 -15.35 -2.85 -11.60
C ARG A 3 -14.61 -2.34 -10.36
N THR A 4 -14.70 -3.07 -9.25
CA THR A 4 -14.18 -2.64 -7.96
C THR A 4 -13.05 -3.55 -7.54
N LEU A 5 -11.93 -2.95 -7.15
CA LEU A 5 -10.80 -3.63 -6.50
C LEU A 5 -10.64 -3.01 -5.11
N ALA A 6 -10.62 -3.86 -4.08
CA ALA A 6 -10.38 -3.46 -2.70
C ALA A 6 -9.06 -4.04 -2.22
N LEU A 7 -8.28 -3.24 -1.50
CA LEU A 7 -6.97 -3.60 -0.97
C LEU A 7 -6.97 -3.42 0.55
N GLN A 8 -6.35 -4.37 1.25
CA GLN A 8 -6.17 -4.30 2.70
C GLN A 8 -4.81 -3.69 3.09
N PHE A 9 -3.83 -3.77 2.19
CA PHE A 9 -2.49 -3.22 2.39
C PHE A 9 -2.36 -1.85 1.70
N HIS A 10 -1.29 -1.13 2.06
CA HIS A 10 -1.01 0.22 1.58
C HIS A 10 0.12 0.22 0.54
N PRO A 11 -0.19 0.01 -0.76
CA PRO A 11 0.81 0.07 -1.82
C PRO A 11 1.41 1.47 -2.00
N GLU A 12 0.79 2.50 -1.44
CA GLU A 12 1.18 3.90 -1.53
C GLU A 12 2.32 4.30 -0.59
N ILE A 13 2.76 3.42 0.31
CA ILE A 13 3.78 3.74 1.31
C ILE A 13 5.15 3.80 0.67
N ASP A 14 5.79 4.96 0.82
CA ASP A 14 7.21 5.18 0.59
C ASP A 14 7.88 5.64 1.92
N PRO A 15 9.20 5.88 1.95
CA PRO A 15 9.87 6.33 3.17
C PRO A 15 9.34 7.66 3.73
N GLU A 16 8.89 8.59 2.89
CA GLU A 16 8.39 9.88 3.35
C GLU A 16 7.03 9.73 4.02
N VAL A 17 6.11 8.99 3.38
CA VAL A 17 4.78 8.70 3.95
C VAL A 17 4.90 7.88 5.23
N LEU A 18 5.85 6.93 5.29
CA LEU A 18 6.08 6.16 6.51
C LEU A 18 6.52 7.07 7.69
N GLU A 19 7.37 8.06 7.46
CA GLU A 19 7.76 8.99 8.53
C GLU A 19 6.57 9.83 9.00
N GLU A 20 5.69 10.27 8.09
CA GLU A 20 4.46 10.97 8.48
C GLU A 20 3.59 10.12 9.39
N TRP A 21 3.45 8.82 9.08
CA TRP A 21 2.68 7.88 9.89
C TRP A 21 3.31 7.63 11.26
N LEU A 22 4.62 7.40 11.31
CA LEU A 22 5.34 7.18 12.57
C LEU A 22 5.37 8.43 13.45
N ALA A 23 5.27 9.63 12.86
CA ALA A 23 5.21 10.90 13.57
C ALA A 23 3.82 11.23 14.14
N MET A 24 2.76 10.50 13.76
CA MET A 24 1.43 10.67 14.36
C MET A 24 1.44 10.24 15.84
N ASP A 25 0.53 10.79 16.64
CA ASP A 25 0.41 10.45 18.05
C ASP A 25 0.22 8.93 18.22
N GLY A 26 1.21 8.27 18.81
CA GLY A 26 1.20 6.82 19.02
C GLY A 26 1.86 5.99 17.92
N GLY A 27 2.28 6.57 16.78
CA GLY A 27 2.76 5.82 15.60
C GLY A 27 3.85 4.78 15.91
N CYS A 28 5.00 5.22 16.44
CA CYS A 28 6.05 4.26 16.86
C CYS A 28 5.59 3.32 17.98
N ALA A 29 4.81 3.81 18.95
CA ALA A 29 4.38 3.01 20.09
C ALA A 29 3.41 1.89 19.68
N GLU A 30 2.55 2.13 18.69
CA GLU A 30 1.66 1.13 18.10
C GLU A 30 2.46 0.06 17.36
N VAL A 31 3.44 0.46 16.53
CA VAL A 31 4.34 -0.45 15.82
C VAL A 31 5.10 -1.35 16.80
N GLU A 32 5.66 -0.76 17.86
CA GLU A 32 6.35 -1.51 18.93
C GLU A 32 5.40 -2.46 19.68
N SER A 33 4.14 -2.05 19.91
CA SER A 33 3.15 -2.87 20.61
C SER A 33 2.75 -4.13 19.83
N GLU A 34 2.84 -4.08 18.50
CA GLU A 34 2.66 -5.21 17.60
C GLU A 34 3.94 -6.05 17.44
N GLY A 35 5.01 -5.71 18.16
CA GLY A 35 6.28 -6.42 18.16
C GLY A 35 7.17 -6.13 16.95
N VAL A 36 6.94 -5.02 16.26
CA VAL A 36 7.74 -4.57 15.12
C VAL A 36 8.72 -3.49 15.58
N ASP A 37 9.97 -3.56 15.12
CA ASP A 37 10.99 -2.52 15.35
C ASP A 37 10.80 -1.39 14.31
N PRO A 38 10.52 -0.13 14.72
CA PRO A 38 10.38 0.99 13.79
C PRO A 38 11.62 1.24 12.92
N ASP A 39 12.82 1.00 13.42
CA ASP A 39 14.05 1.21 12.65
C ASP A 39 14.25 0.11 11.61
N GLU A 40 13.87 -1.13 11.93
CA GLU A 40 13.83 -2.22 10.97
C GLU A 40 12.79 -1.93 9.87
N LEU A 41 11.60 -1.46 10.26
CA LEU A 41 10.54 -1.09 9.33
C LEU A 41 11.00 -0.01 8.35
N ARG A 42 11.64 1.06 8.84
CA ARG A 42 12.26 2.11 8.00
C ARG A 42 13.29 1.54 7.03
N ALA A 43 14.19 0.69 7.52
CA ALA A 43 15.24 0.09 6.70
C ALA A 43 14.67 -0.79 5.59
N GLN A 44 13.65 -1.60 5.90
CA GLN A 44 12.95 -2.44 4.93
C GLN A 44 12.23 -1.59 3.88
N THR A 45 11.49 -0.56 4.28
CA THR A 45 10.77 0.35 3.37
C THR A 45 11.73 1.01 2.40
N LYS A 46 12.87 1.54 2.88
CA LYS A 46 13.90 2.14 2.03
C LYS A 46 14.55 1.12 1.08
N ALA A 47 14.82 -0.09 1.55
CA ALA A 47 15.45 -1.14 0.73
C ALA A 47 14.51 -1.62 -0.40
N LEU A 48 13.20 -1.61 -0.17
CA LEU A 48 12.19 -2.10 -1.11
C LEU A 48 11.61 -1.02 -2.03
N GLN A 49 11.76 0.26 -1.68
CA GLN A 49 11.13 1.42 -2.34
C GLN A 49 11.06 1.30 -3.86
N SER A 50 12.20 1.19 -4.55
CA SER A 50 12.19 1.16 -6.03
C SER A 50 11.31 0.05 -6.63
N LYS A 51 11.19 -1.10 -5.95
CA LYS A 51 10.34 -2.20 -6.39
C LYS A 51 8.88 -1.95 -6.01
N THR A 52 8.62 -1.49 -4.80
CA THR A 52 7.25 -1.24 -4.32
C THR A 52 6.60 -0.07 -5.06
N ASP A 53 7.37 0.97 -5.41
CA ASP A 53 6.92 2.09 -6.26
C ASP A 53 6.43 1.58 -7.61
N GLN A 54 7.23 0.75 -8.28
CA GLN A 54 6.84 0.16 -9.57
C GLN A 54 5.58 -0.70 -9.42
N ASN A 55 5.49 -1.51 -8.37
CA ASN A 55 4.31 -2.32 -8.11
C ASN A 55 3.06 -1.46 -7.89
N ALA A 56 3.17 -0.32 -7.20
CA ALA A 56 2.07 0.60 -6.96
C ALA A 56 1.56 1.21 -8.28
N PHE A 57 2.47 1.65 -9.15
CA PHE A 57 2.11 2.13 -10.48
C PHE A 57 1.46 1.02 -11.32
N ASP A 58 2.03 -0.18 -11.34
CA ASP A 58 1.50 -1.31 -12.10
C ASP A 58 0.11 -1.72 -11.62
N LEU A 59 -0.13 -1.66 -10.30
CA LEU A 59 -1.42 -1.94 -9.68
C LEU A 59 -2.49 -0.94 -10.13
N VAL A 60 -2.19 0.36 -10.05
CA VAL A 60 -3.13 1.43 -10.46
C VAL A 60 -3.38 1.39 -11.96
N ASN A 61 -2.32 1.26 -12.77
CA ASN A 61 -2.44 1.16 -14.22
C ASN A 61 -3.27 -0.06 -14.62
N THR A 62 -3.04 -1.23 -14.00
CA THR A 62 -3.84 -2.43 -14.26
C THR A 62 -5.29 -2.23 -13.89
N PHE A 63 -5.57 -1.57 -12.76
CA PHE A 63 -6.95 -1.26 -12.37
C PHE A 63 -7.62 -0.38 -13.43
N LEU A 64 -6.98 0.71 -13.84
CA LEU A 64 -7.52 1.65 -14.84
C LEU A 64 -7.71 0.98 -16.20
N ASP A 65 -6.72 0.22 -16.67
CA ASP A 65 -6.72 -0.35 -18.01
C ASP A 65 -7.68 -1.54 -18.14
N ARG A 66 -7.85 -2.33 -17.08
CA ARG A 66 -8.52 -3.64 -17.17
C ARG A 66 -9.75 -3.79 -16.30
N ILE A 67 -9.75 -3.25 -15.09
CA ILE A 67 -10.84 -3.47 -14.11
C ILE A 67 -11.91 -2.39 -14.25
N ALA A 68 -11.50 -1.12 -14.26
CA ALA A 68 -12.41 0.02 -14.38
C ALA A 68 -13.15 0.04 -15.73
N THR A 69 -12.54 -0.55 -16.77
CA THR A 69 -13.07 -0.63 -18.14
C THR A 69 -13.78 -1.96 -18.45
N ALA A 70 -13.76 -2.94 -17.54
CA ALA A 70 -14.33 -4.26 -17.78
C ALA A 70 -15.84 -4.21 -18.08
N GLU A 71 -16.32 -5.17 -18.87
CA GLU A 71 -17.75 -5.38 -19.04
C GLU A 71 -18.39 -5.81 -17.71
N VAL A 72 -19.48 -5.14 -17.33
CA VAL A 72 -20.22 -5.49 -16.11
C VAL A 72 -21.15 -6.65 -16.43
N ILE A 73 -20.79 -7.84 -15.96
CA ILE A 73 -21.66 -9.02 -16.04
C ILE A 73 -22.52 -9.04 -14.77
N THR A 74 -23.82 -8.83 -14.93
CA THR A 74 -24.83 -9.07 -13.90
C THR A 74 -25.11 -10.57 -13.80
N VAL A 75 -25.14 -11.07 -12.56
CA VAL A 75 -25.61 -12.43 -12.26
C VAL A 75 -26.94 -12.29 -11.53
N ASP A 76 -27.97 -12.95 -12.08
CA ASP A 76 -29.33 -12.99 -11.53
C ASP A 76 -29.39 -13.77 -10.20
#